data_AF-A0A7J5AC35-F1
#
_entry.id   AF-A0A7J5AC35-F1
#
_cell.length_a   1.000
_cell.length_b   1.000
_cell.length_c   1.000
_cell.angle_alpha   90.00
_cell.angle_beta   90.00
_cell.angle_gamma   90.00
#
_symmetry.space_group_name_H-M   'P 1'
#
loop_
_entity.id
_entity.type
_entity.pdbx_description
1 polymer ?
#
loop_
_entity_poly.entity_id
_entity_poly.type
_entity_poly.pdbx_seq_one_letter_code
_entity_poly.pdbx_strand_id
1 'polypeptide(L)'
;MIDSKTGNISINNTLTLKPNFRFQEIKDLKLGEPQETREMGTEWKWIDIKNLKIENEYYLFSLGFKNEKLNLISFNVDIKPFELDSNWDSWTEKQELKKYKYFKKWLNLKVSKESEFD
;
A
#
# COMPACT_ATOMS: atom_id res chain seq x y z
N MET A 1 -3.45 0.80 10.70
CA MET A 1 -2.74 1.83 9.92
C MET A 1 -1.38 2.07 10.55
N ILE A 2 -0.39 2.49 9.76
CA ILE A 2 1.05 2.35 10.06
C ILE A 2 1.46 2.98 11.40
N ASP A 3 2.04 2.15 12.28
CA ASP A 3 2.67 2.59 13.52
C ASP A 3 4.11 3.02 13.22
N SER A 4 4.44 4.28 13.44
CA SER A 4 5.76 4.85 13.14
C SER A 4 6.88 4.35 14.08
N LYS A 5 6.55 3.82 15.26
CA LYS A 5 7.53 3.28 16.21
C LYS A 5 7.87 1.83 15.90
N THR A 6 6.88 1.06 15.47
CA THR A 6 7.05 -0.40 15.26
C THR A 6 7.12 -0.81 13.79
N GLY A 7 6.72 0.07 12.87
CA GLY A 7 6.57 -0.25 11.45
C GLY A 7 5.40 -1.19 11.15
N ASN A 8 4.55 -1.48 12.14
CA ASN A 8 3.42 -2.37 11.98
C ASN A 8 2.31 -1.71 11.16
N ILE A 9 1.69 -2.46 10.26
CA ILE A 9 0.54 -2.01 9.47
C ILE A 9 -0.70 -2.79 9.89
N SER A 10 -1.55 -2.19 10.72
CA SER A 10 -2.85 -2.78 11.04
C SER A 10 -3.79 -2.65 9.85
N ILE A 11 -4.30 -3.77 9.36
CA ILE A 11 -5.25 -3.85 8.25
C ILE A 11 -6.68 -3.81 8.79
N ASN A 12 -6.92 -4.52 9.90
CA ASN A 12 -8.17 -4.50 10.64
C ASN A 12 -7.90 -4.91 12.10
N ASN A 13 -8.95 -5.13 12.90
CA ASN A 13 -8.81 -5.48 14.31
C ASN A 13 -8.14 -6.84 14.56
N THR A 14 -8.06 -7.71 13.56
CA THR A 14 -7.51 -9.08 13.69
C THR A 14 -6.20 -9.28 12.95
N LEU A 15 -5.87 -8.43 11.98
CA LEU A 15 -4.69 -8.56 11.13
C LEU A 15 -3.80 -7.32 11.19
N THR A 16 -2.55 -7.56 11.59
CA THR A 16 -1.47 -6.58 11.57
C THR A 16 -0.27 -7.18 10.84
N LEU A 17 0.14 -6.53 9.76
CA LEU A 17 1.38 -6.88 9.05
C LEU A 17 2.55 -6.33 9.85
N LYS A 18 3.53 -7.19 10.14
CA LYS A 18 4.73 -6.80 10.88
C LYS A 18 5.92 -6.70 9.93
N PRO A 19 6.92 -5.85 10.20
CA PRO A 19 8.11 -5.73 9.34
C PRO A 19 8.88 -7.05 9.14
N ASN A 20 8.73 -7.99 10.08
CA ASN A 20 9.41 -9.29 10.03
C ASN A 20 8.61 -10.38 9.32
N PHE A 21 7.42 -10.09 8.80
CA PHE A 21 6.67 -11.04 7.98
C PHE A 21 7.47 -11.40 6.73
N ARG A 22 7.50 -12.70 6.44
CA ARG A 22 8.10 -13.26 5.24
C ARG A 22 7.14 -13.19 4.07
N PHE A 23 7.70 -13.26 2.87
CA PHE A 23 6.93 -13.23 1.64
C PHE A 23 5.79 -14.27 1.64
N GLN A 24 6.12 -15.52 2.00
CA GLN A 24 5.13 -16.60 1.99
C GLN A 24 3.99 -16.37 3.01
N GLU A 25 4.31 -15.83 4.19
CA GLU A 25 3.31 -15.55 5.22
C GLU A 25 2.28 -14.52 4.75
N ILE A 26 2.71 -13.49 4.01
CA ILE A 26 1.79 -12.48 3.46
C ILE A 26 1.05 -13.02 2.25
N LYS A 27 1.73 -13.79 1.39
CA LYS A 27 1.13 -14.40 0.20
C LYS A 27 -0.08 -15.26 0.57
N ASP A 28 -0.01 -16.01 1.66
CA ASP A 28 -1.07 -16.94 2.06
C ASP A 28 -2.30 -16.25 2.67
N LEU A 29 -2.20 -14.97 3.05
CA LEU A 29 -3.33 -14.20 3.59
C LEU A 29 -4.40 -13.85 2.54
N LYS A 30 -4.04 -13.87 1.24
CA LYS A 30 -4.94 -13.56 0.10
C LYS A 30 -5.76 -12.28 0.34
N LEU A 31 -5.05 -11.18 0.59
CA LEU A 31 -5.65 -9.89 0.92
C LEU A 31 -6.13 -9.15 -0.32
N GLY A 32 -7.17 -8.33 -0.16
CA GLY A 32 -7.67 -7.47 -1.23
C GLY A 32 -8.24 -8.25 -2.43
N GLU A 33 -8.48 -7.53 -3.51
CA GLU A 33 -9.11 -8.04 -4.72
C GLU A 33 -8.49 -7.34 -5.96
N PRO A 34 -7.49 -7.94 -6.63
CA PRO A 34 -6.77 -9.17 -6.30
C PRO A 34 -5.46 -8.96 -5.51
N GLN A 35 -4.93 -10.07 -4.98
CA GLN A 35 -3.53 -10.18 -4.56
C GLN A 35 -2.70 -10.86 -5.65
N GLU A 36 -1.63 -10.21 -6.09
CA GLU A 36 -0.74 -10.69 -7.15
C GLU A 36 0.69 -10.78 -6.65
N THR A 37 1.47 -11.68 -7.25
CA THR A 37 2.91 -11.80 -6.98
C THR A 37 3.70 -11.56 -8.24
N ARG A 38 4.76 -10.75 -8.15
CA ARG A 38 5.69 -10.52 -9.27
C ARG A 38 7.12 -10.86 -8.86
N GLU A 39 7.82 -11.57 -9.73
CA GLU A 39 9.26 -11.82 -9.61
C GLU A 39 9.96 -11.05 -10.72
N MET A 40 10.89 -10.17 -10.34
CA MET A 40 11.50 -9.22 -11.29
C MET A 40 12.77 -9.77 -11.95
N GLY A 41 13.02 -11.08 -11.89
CA GLY A 41 14.28 -11.69 -12.36
C GLY A 41 15.52 -11.23 -11.57
N THR A 42 15.32 -10.70 -10.37
CA THR A 42 16.36 -10.28 -9.42
C THR A 42 16.09 -10.96 -8.08
N GLU A 43 16.88 -10.66 -7.04
CA GLU A 43 16.60 -11.12 -5.67
C GLU A 43 15.30 -10.54 -5.06
N TRP A 44 14.60 -9.68 -5.81
CA TRP A 44 13.36 -9.04 -5.38
C TRP A 44 12.12 -9.82 -5.81
N LYS A 45 11.25 -10.04 -4.82
CA LYS A 45 9.87 -10.53 -5.02
C LYS A 45 8.89 -9.48 -4.53
N TRP A 46 7.76 -9.37 -5.20
CA TRP A 46 6.73 -8.38 -4.88
C TRP A 46 5.40 -9.06 -4.61
N ILE A 47 4.66 -8.53 -3.64
CA ILE A 47 3.25 -8.82 -3.43
C ILE A 47 2.48 -7.52 -3.64
N ASP A 48 1.65 -7.49 -4.66
CA ASP A 48 0.75 -6.38 -4.93
C ASP A 48 -0.64 -6.73 -4.41
N ILE A 49 -1.16 -5.93 -3.49
CA ILE A 49 -2.46 -6.11 -2.86
C ILE A 49 -3.34 -4.97 -3.35
N LYS A 50 -4.29 -5.29 -4.23
CA LYS A 50 -5.18 -4.29 -4.83
C LYS A 50 -6.49 -4.19 -4.06
N ASN A 51 -7.08 -3.00 -4.03
CA ASN A 51 -8.36 -2.71 -3.37
C ASN A 51 -8.50 -3.23 -1.94
N LEU A 52 -7.41 -3.21 -1.17
CA LEU A 52 -7.47 -3.58 0.24
C LEU A 52 -8.25 -2.52 1.01
N LYS A 53 -9.40 -2.90 1.57
CA LYS A 53 -10.22 -2.00 2.37
C LYS A 53 -9.73 -1.94 3.80
N ILE A 54 -9.39 -0.73 4.26
CA ILE A 54 -9.03 -0.44 5.66
C ILE A 54 -9.92 0.72 6.10
N GLU A 55 -10.80 0.47 7.08
CA GLU A 55 -11.85 1.41 7.47
C GLU A 55 -12.71 1.85 6.26
N ASN A 56 -12.68 3.13 5.91
CA ASN A 56 -13.45 3.73 4.81
C ASN A 56 -12.60 4.04 3.56
N GLU A 57 -11.37 3.55 3.53
CA GLU A 57 -10.41 3.80 2.45
C GLU A 57 -10.00 2.48 1.79
N TYR A 58 -9.66 2.58 0.51
CA TYR A 58 -9.12 1.50 -0.31
C TYR A 58 -7.65 1.78 -0.56
N TYR A 59 -6.84 0.74 -0.48
CA TYR A 59 -5.39 0.82 -0.67
C TYR A 59 -4.95 -0.09 -1.82
N LEU A 60 -3.96 0.40 -2.58
CA LEU A 60 -3.10 -0.43 -3.41
C LEU A 60 -1.76 -0.52 -2.71
N PHE A 61 -1.39 -1.68 -2.19
CA PHE A 61 -0.07 -1.91 -1.62
C PHE A 61 0.82 -2.66 -2.61
N SER A 62 2.09 -2.28 -2.65
CA SER A 62 3.18 -3.02 -3.28
C SER A 62 4.24 -3.28 -2.22
N LEU A 63 4.38 -4.54 -1.82
CA LEU A 63 5.30 -5.01 -0.78
C LEU A 63 6.51 -5.65 -1.45
N GLY A 64 7.67 -5.01 -1.33
CA GLY A 64 8.93 -5.46 -1.91
C GLY A 64 9.75 -6.26 -0.91
N PHE A 65 10.06 -7.50 -1.25
CA PHE A 65 10.85 -8.41 -0.45
C PHE A 65 12.20 -8.68 -1.10
N LYS A 66 13.25 -8.72 -0.29
CA LYS A 66 14.59 -9.17 -0.69
C LYS A 66 15.07 -10.18 0.34
N ASN A 67 15.55 -11.34 -0.13
CA ASN A 67 15.96 -12.46 0.75
C ASN A 67 14.89 -12.84 1.78
N GLU A 68 13.62 -12.97 1.34
CA GLU A 68 12.45 -13.31 2.16
C GLU A 68 12.10 -12.31 3.27
N LYS A 69 12.68 -11.10 3.26
CA LYS A 69 12.39 -10.02 4.23
C LYS A 69 11.72 -8.85 3.53
N LEU A 70 10.72 -8.26 4.18
CA LEU A 70 10.09 -7.02 3.72
C LEU A 70 11.10 -5.87 3.81
N ASN A 71 11.42 -5.26 2.67
CA ASN A 71 12.38 -4.16 2.58
C ASN A 71 11.73 -2.86 2.09
N LEU A 72 10.60 -2.95 1.39
CA LEU A 72 9.94 -1.79 0.80
C LEU A 72 8.43 -1.93 0.88
N ILE A 73 7.78 -0.83 1.20
CA ILE A 73 6.32 -0.68 1.16
C ILE A 73 6.02 0.56 0.33
N SER A 74 5.31 0.38 -0.76
CA SER A 74 4.74 1.47 -1.55
C SER A 74 3.23 1.32 -1.53
N PHE A 75 2.50 2.42 -1.47
CA PHE A 75 1.06 2.36 -1.55
C PHE A 75 0.41 3.60 -2.15
N ASN A 76 -0.80 3.39 -2.67
CA ASN A 76 -1.76 4.44 -2.96
C ASN A 76 -3.00 4.24 -2.10
N VAL A 77 -3.74 5.32 -1.85
CA VAL A 77 -4.99 5.31 -1.08
C VAL A 77 -6.06 6.14 -1.78
N ASP A 78 -7.30 5.69 -1.75
CA ASP A 78 -8.45 6.43 -2.25
C ASP A 78 -9.70 6.08 -1.41
N ILE A 79 -10.71 6.94 -1.43
CA ILE A 79 -12.02 6.69 -0.82
C ILE A 79 -12.88 5.73 -1.66
N LYS A 80 -12.52 5.52 -2.93
CA LYS A 80 -13.17 4.57 -3.83
C LYS A 80 -12.24 3.42 -4.18
N PRO A 81 -12.78 2.23 -4.54
CA PRO A 81 -11.98 1.18 -5.14
C PRO A 81 -11.30 1.70 -6.41
N PHE A 82 -10.07 1.26 -6.62
CA PHE A 82 -9.30 1.49 -7.82
C PHE A 82 -9.85 0.66 -8.97
N GLU A 83 -9.97 1.30 -10.14
CA GLU A 83 -10.27 0.64 -11.40
C GLU A 83 -9.02 -0.08 -11.89
N LEU A 84 -9.07 -1.42 -11.95
CA LEU A 84 -7.89 -2.24 -12.24
C LEU A 84 -7.56 -2.31 -13.73
N ASP A 85 -8.54 -1.96 -14.58
CA ASP A 85 -8.38 -1.89 -16.04
C ASP A 85 -7.89 -0.51 -16.50
N SER A 86 -7.66 0.41 -15.55
CA SER A 86 -7.11 1.73 -15.85
C SER A 86 -5.68 1.60 -16.39
N ASN A 87 -5.43 2.22 -17.53
CA ASN A 87 -4.11 2.26 -18.16
C ASN A 87 -3.55 3.70 -18.16
N TRP A 88 -2.36 3.91 -18.73
CA TRP A 88 -1.77 5.25 -18.80
C TRP A 88 -2.57 6.23 -19.66
N ASP A 89 -3.45 5.73 -20.54
CA ASP A 89 -4.27 6.59 -21.41
C ASP A 89 -5.44 7.25 -20.66
N SER A 90 -5.84 6.69 -19.50
CA SER A 90 -6.86 7.31 -18.63
C SER A 90 -6.27 8.37 -17.69
N TRP A 91 -4.94 8.57 -17.72
CA TRP A 91 -4.24 9.53 -16.88
C TRP A 91 -4.52 10.96 -17.34
N THR A 92 -4.81 11.85 -16.38
CA THR A 92 -4.85 13.30 -16.64
C THR A 92 -4.20 14.08 -15.51
N GLU A 93 -3.42 15.11 -15.85
CA GLU A 93 -2.80 16.01 -14.88
C GLU A 93 -3.82 16.58 -13.87
N LYS A 94 -5.03 16.91 -14.37
CA LYS A 94 -6.13 17.42 -13.54
C LYS A 94 -6.57 16.43 -12.46
N GLN A 95 -6.60 15.13 -12.75
CA GLN A 95 -6.92 14.11 -11.76
C GLN A 95 -5.77 13.94 -10.75
N GLU A 96 -4.52 13.95 -11.22
CA GLU A 96 -3.36 13.84 -10.32
C GLU A 96 -3.21 15.04 -9.39
N LEU A 97 -3.47 16.27 -9.85
CA LEU A 97 -3.49 17.45 -8.97
C LEU A 97 -4.58 17.36 -7.89
N LYS A 98 -5.70 16.68 -8.17
CA LYS A 98 -6.73 16.41 -7.15
C LYS A 98 -6.23 15.37 -6.14
N LYS A 99 -5.64 14.27 -6.62
CA LYS A 99 -5.05 13.23 -5.75
C LYS A 99 -3.94 13.81 -4.88
N TYR A 100 -3.07 14.66 -5.41
CA TYR A 100 -2.00 15.34 -4.66
C TYR A 100 -2.55 16.11 -3.44
N LYS A 101 -3.62 16.91 -3.64
CA LYS A 101 -4.26 17.64 -2.54
C LYS A 101 -4.86 16.70 -1.50
N TYR A 102 -5.42 15.57 -1.92
CA TYR A 102 -5.93 14.55 -1.02
C TYR A 102 -4.79 13.87 -0.24
N PHE A 103 -3.73 13.43 -0.90
CA PHE A 103 -2.57 12.79 -0.26
C PHE A 103 -1.88 13.70 0.75
N LYS A 104 -1.71 15.00 0.44
CA LYS A 104 -1.12 15.94 1.40
C LYS A 104 -1.96 16.05 2.68
N LYS A 105 -3.30 16.05 2.54
CA LYS A 105 -4.21 16.03 3.70
C LYS A 105 -4.16 14.69 4.44
N TRP A 106 -4.17 13.59 3.71
CA TRP A 106 -4.11 12.24 4.27
C TRP A 106 -2.84 12.03 5.09
N LEU A 107 -1.68 12.43 4.54
CA LEU A 107 -0.37 12.33 5.18
C LEU A 107 -0.35 13.10 6.51
N ASN A 108 -0.85 14.34 6.50
CA ASN A 108 -0.94 15.19 7.69
C ASN A 108 -1.90 14.62 8.76
N LEU A 109 -2.89 13.83 8.38
CA LEU A 109 -3.84 13.21 9.32
C LEU A 109 -3.31 11.90 9.91
N LYS A 110 -2.60 11.11 9.09
CA LYS A 110 -2.29 9.71 9.42
C LYS A 110 -0.84 9.47 9.84
N VAL A 111 0.12 10.29 9.41
CA VAL A 111 1.56 10.03 9.61
C VAL A 111 2.23 11.09 10.52
N SER A 112 1.93 12.38 10.35
CA SER A 112 2.37 13.40 11.32
C SER A 112 1.48 14.65 11.28
N LYS A 113 1.24 15.27 12.44
CA LYS A 113 0.78 16.65 12.49
C LYS A 113 2.00 17.52 12.18
N GLU A 114 2.05 18.02 10.94
CA GLU A 114 3.07 18.96 10.41
C GLU A 114 4.40 18.32 9.94
N SER A 115 4.56 18.30 8.62
CA SER A 115 5.78 18.67 7.87
C SER A 115 7.15 18.05 8.25
N GLU A 116 7.23 16.73 8.45
CA GLU A 116 8.53 16.02 8.39
C GLU A 116 8.83 15.42 7.01
N PHE A 117 7.88 15.51 6.08
CA PHE A 117 7.95 14.90 4.74
C PHE A 117 7.63 15.90 3.60
N ASP A 118 7.90 17.19 3.80
CA ASP A 118 7.93 18.17 2.69
C ASP A 118 9.30 18.18 2.01
#